data_AF-A0A662ZEW6-F1
#
_entry.id   AF-A0A662ZEW6-F1
#
_cell.length_a   1.000
_cell.length_b   1.000
_cell.length_c   1.000
_cell.angle_alpha   90.00
_cell.angle_beta   90.00
_cell.angle_gamma   90.00
#
_symmetry.space_group_name_H-M   'P 1'
#
loop_
_entity.id
_entity.type
_entity.pdbx_description
1 polymer ?
#
loop_
_entity_poly.entity_id
_entity_poly.type
_entity_poly.pdbx_seq_one_letter_code
_entity_poly.pdbx_strand_id
1 'polypeptide(L)' 'MCTLVQKEILIEEISEAMSFICFRLRYDEPLSPESLKLIELREYVYATDHNEIDLEKTRKEVVELKRPYLGKPEILFAD' A
#
# COMPACT_ATOMS: atom_id res chain seq x y z
N MET A 1 2.36 17.54 -6.54
CA MET A 1 3.68 17.33 -7.15
C MET A 1 4.60 16.63 -6.17
N CYS A 2 5.40 15.67 -6.66
CA CYS A 2 6.51 15.08 -5.93
C CYS A 2 7.76 15.02 -6.83
N THR A 3 8.94 14.83 -6.24
CA THR A 3 10.18 14.56 -7.01
C THR A 3 10.19 13.11 -7.49
N LEU A 4 11.05 12.79 -8.47
CA LEU A 4 11.26 11.39 -8.90
C LEU A 4 11.66 10.48 -7.72
N VAL A 5 12.51 10.97 -6.82
CA VAL A 5 12.91 10.21 -5.62
C VAL A 5 11.72 10.00 -4.67
N GLN A 6 10.88 11.01 -4.48
CA GLN A 6 9.68 10.86 -3.65
C GLN A 6 8.67 9.89 -4.27
N LYS A 7 8.58 9.82 -5.61
CA LYS A 7 7.76 8.83 -6.32
C LYS A 7 8.26 7.40 -6.06
N GLU A 8 9.57 7.16 -6.13
CA GLU A 8 10.14 5.84 -5.81
C GLU A 8 9.90 5.45 -4.34
N ILE A 9 10.10 6.38 -3.41
CA ILE A 9 9.81 6.16 -1.98
C ILE A 9 8.31 5.83 -1.79
N LEU A 10 7.42 6.51 -2.49
CA LEU A 10 5.98 6.25 -2.40
C LEU A 10 5.61 4.83 -2.90
N ILE A 11 6.29 4.35 -3.94
CA ILE A 11 6.12 2.96 -4.44
C ILE A 11 6.55 1.96 -3.37
N GLU A 12 7.67 2.23 -2.68
CA GLU A 12 8.15 1.41 -1.56
C GLU A 12 7.15 1.43 -0.39
N GLU A 13 6.64 2.60 0.00
CA GLU A 13 5.62 2.76 1.05
C GLU A 13 4.34 1.98 0.74
N ILE A 14 3.89 1.96 -0.52
CA ILE A 14 2.73 1.16 -0.97
C ILE A 14 3.04 -0.34 -0.86
N SER A 15 4.24 -0.77 -1.24
CA SER A 15 4.67 -2.18 -1.18
C SER A 15 4.83 -2.67 0.27
N GLU A 16 5.33 -1.82 1.15
CA GLU A 16 5.39 -2.06 2.59
C GLU A 16 3.97 -2.21 3.17
N ALA A 17 3.05 -1.31 2.80
CA ALA A 17 1.66 -1.40 3.23
C ALA A 17 0.97 -2.68 2.76
N MET A 18 1.25 -3.12 1.52
CA MET A 18 0.75 -4.39 1.02
C MET A 18 1.25 -5.56 1.88
N SER A 19 2.56 -5.59 2.14
CA SER A 19 3.20 -6.62 2.94
C SER A 19 2.64 -6.64 4.36
N PHE A 20 2.48 -5.47 4.98
CA PHE A 20 1.87 -5.29 6.30
C PHE A 20 0.47 -5.93 6.39
N ILE A 21 -0.36 -5.74 5.36
CA ILE A 21 -1.70 -6.33 5.28
C ILE A 21 -1.61 -7.84 5.03
N CYS A 22 -0.78 -8.29 4.10
CA CYS A 22 -0.62 -9.70 3.77
C CYS A 22 -0.21 -10.55 4.98
N PHE A 23 0.70 -10.05 5.82
CA PHE A 23 1.07 -10.72 7.07
C PHE A 23 -0.04 -10.72 8.13
N ARG A 24 -1.23 -10.16 7.86
CA ARG A 24 -2.38 -10.11 8.79
C ARG A 24 -3.64 -10.73 8.18
N LEU A 25 -3.50 -11.33 7.01
CA LEU A 25 -4.51 -12.12 6.32
C LEU A 25 -4.07 -13.59 6.31
N ARG A 26 -5.04 -14.50 6.26
CA ARG A 26 -4.70 -15.91 6.03
C ARG A 26 -4.27 -16.10 4.59
N TYR A 27 -3.34 -17.03 4.35
CA TYR A 27 -2.86 -17.34 3.00
C TYR A 27 -3.96 -17.79 2.02
N ASP A 28 -5.00 -18.43 2.53
CA ASP A 28 -6.13 -18.94 1.76
C ASP A 28 -7.29 -17.93 1.63
N GLU A 29 -7.17 -16.75 2.23
CA GLU A 29 -8.16 -15.69 2.07
C GLU A 29 -7.95 -14.92 0.76
N PRO A 30 -9.03 -14.50 0.09
CA PRO A 30 -8.92 -13.62 -1.05
C PRO A 30 -8.30 -12.27 -0.64
N LEU A 31 -7.72 -11.56 -1.62
CA LEU A 31 -7.23 -10.20 -1.40
C LEU A 31 -8.35 -9.32 -0.83
N SER A 32 -8.02 -8.56 0.22
CA SER A 32 -8.97 -7.64 0.81
C SER A 32 -9.23 -6.43 -0.09
N PRO A 33 -10.36 -5.72 0.10
CA PRO A 33 -10.61 -4.46 -0.60
C PRO A 33 -9.47 -3.45 -0.44
N GLU A 34 -8.81 -3.40 0.72
CA GLU A 34 -7.66 -2.54 0.97
C GLU A 34 -6.44 -2.96 0.16
N SER A 35 -6.16 -4.27 0.06
CA SER A 35 -5.11 -4.80 -0.82
C SER A 35 -5.38 -4.47 -2.28
N LEU A 36 -6.62 -4.63 -2.75
CA LEU A 36 -6.97 -4.27 -4.14
C LEU A 36 -6.75 -2.78 -4.41
N LYS A 37 -7.15 -1.89 -3.49
CA LYS A 37 -6.91 -0.46 -3.61
C LYS A 37 -5.42 -0.09 -3.60
N LEU A 38 -4.60 -0.78 -2.79
CA LEU A 38 -3.15 -0.56 -2.82
C LEU A 38 -2.53 -1.01 -4.16
N ILE A 39 -3.06 -2.05 -4.81
CA ILE A 39 -2.64 -2.43 -6.18
C ILE A 39 -2.99 -1.31 -7.16
N GLU A 40 -4.24 -0.85 -7.15
CA GLU A 40 -4.70 0.26 -8.00
C GLU A 40 -3.87 1.53 -7.78
N LEU A 41 -3.55 1.85 -6.51
CA LEU A 41 -2.74 3.01 -6.16
C LEU A 41 -1.30 2.87 -6.67
N ARG A 42 -0.73 1.66 -6.60
CA ARG A 42 0.60 1.37 -7.16
C ARG A 42 0.61 1.58 -8.68
N GLU A 43 -0.41 1.07 -9.38
CA GLU A 43 -0.55 1.23 -10.83
C GLU A 43 -0.70 2.70 -11.22
N TYR A 44 -1.53 3.46 -10.50
CA TYR A 44 -1.65 4.90 -10.65
C TYR A 44 -0.30 5.60 -10.49
N VAL A 45 0.43 5.32 -9.41
CA VAL A 45 1.74 5.94 -9.16
C VAL A 45 2.71 5.59 -10.29
N TYR A 46 2.81 4.33 -10.73
CA TYR A 46 3.68 3.96 -11.83
C TYR A 46 3.34 4.69 -13.14
N ALA A 47 2.06 4.76 -13.49
CA ALA A 47 1.59 5.33 -14.76
C ALA A 47 1.59 6.87 -14.82
N THR A 48 1.61 7.56 -13.68
CA THR A 48 1.44 9.02 -13.60
C THR A 48 2.79 9.75 -13.55
N ASP A 49 2.94 10.90 -14.21
CA ASP A 49 4.15 11.71 -14.07
C ASP A 49 4.30 12.21 -12.63
N HIS A 50 5.52 12.17 -12.08
CA HIS A 50 5.80 12.58 -10.71
C HIS A 50 5.30 14.00 -10.35
N ASN A 51 5.27 14.94 -11.30
CA ASN A 51 4.77 16.29 -11.06
C ASN A 51 3.25 16.33 -10.85
N GLU A 52 2.52 15.36 -11.40
CA GLU A 52 1.07 15.24 -11.31
C GLU A 52 0.60 14.49 -10.06
N ILE A 53 1.53 13.82 -9.36
CA ILE A 53 1.20 13.08 -8.13
C ILE A 53 1.10 14.06 -6.95
N ASP A 54 -0.05 14.02 -6.25
CA ASP A 54 -0.21 14.63 -4.93
C ASP A 54 0.36 13.70 -3.85
N LEU A 55 1.60 13.97 -3.43
CA LEU A 55 2.33 13.11 -2.49
C LEU A 55 1.60 12.94 -1.16
N GLU A 56 1.16 14.05 -0.57
CA GLU A 56 0.56 14.06 0.77
C GLU A 56 -0.79 13.34 0.76
N LYS A 57 -1.61 13.60 -0.27
CA LYS A 57 -2.88 12.88 -0.44
C LYS A 57 -2.64 11.38 -0.61
N THR A 58 -1.70 11.00 -1.47
CA THR A 58 -1.42 9.58 -1.76
C THR A 58 -0.88 8.85 -0.53
N ARG A 59 0.04 9.47 0.22
CA ARG A 59 0.55 8.93 1.49
C ARG A 59 -0.53 8.76 2.53
N LYS A 60 -1.41 9.76 2.66
CA LYS A 60 -2.55 9.67 3.57
C LYS A 60 -3.41 8.47 3.21
N GLU A 61 -3.71 8.27 1.94
CA GLU A 61 -4.48 7.12 1.46
C GLU A 61 -3.81 5.78 1.82
N VAL A 62 -2.50 5.64 1.63
CA VAL A 62 -1.74 4.45 2.07
C VAL A 62 -1.91 4.19 3.58
N VAL A 63 -1.82 5.22 4.41
CA VAL A 63 -2.00 5.10 5.87
C VAL A 63 -3.43 4.70 6.24
N GLU A 64 -4.44 5.27 5.57
CA GLU A 64 -5.84 4.92 5.76
C GLU A 64 -6.12 3.45 5.42
N LEU A 65 -5.54 2.95 4.33
CA LEU A 65 -5.70 1.55 3.89
C LEU A 65 -5.07 0.55 4.86
N LYS A 66 -4.01 0.94 5.59
CA LYS A 66 -3.44 0.11 6.67
C LYS A 66 -4.30 0.07 7.93
N ARG A 67 -5.13 1.10 8.17
CA ARG A 67 -5.81 1.31 9.45
C ARG A 67 -6.63 0.09 9.94
N PRO A 68 -7.41 -0.62 9.10
CA PRO A 68 -8.18 -1.78 9.55
C PRO A 68 -7.34 -2.95 10.07
N TYR A 69 -6.04 -2.95 9.77
CA TYR A 69 -5.10 -4.01 10.12
C TYR A 69 -4.18 -3.64 11.30
N LEU A 70 -4.25 -2.39 11.78
CA LEU A 70 -3.52 -1.98 12.98
C LEU A 70 -4.00 -2.80 14.20
N GLY A 71 -3.06 -3.40 14.92
CA GLY A 71 -3.34 -4.23 16.08
C GLY A 71 -3.81 -5.65 15.77
N LYS A 72 -3.99 -6.03 14.49
CA LYS A 72 -4.16 -7.44 14.12
C LYS A 72 -2.84 -8.21 14.29
N PRO A 73 -2.90 -9.46 14.75
CA PRO A 73 -1.70 -10.29 14.90
C PRO A 73 -1.07 -10.57 13.55
N GLU A 74 0.26 -10.72 13.55
CA GLU A 74 0.97 -11.21 12.38
C GLU A 74 0.81 -12.72 12.26
N ILE A 75 0.41 -13.17 11.08
CA ILE A 75 0.33 -14.56 10.66
C ILE A 75 1.58 -14.81 9.81
N LEU A 76 2.64 -15.26 10.48
CA LEU A 76 3.77 -15.89 9.79
C LEU A 76 3.27 -17.25 9.34
N PHE A 77 3.40 -17.56 8.04
CA PHE A 77 2.94 -18.78 7.38
C PHE A 77 2.74 -19.94 8.37
N ALA A 78 1.49 -20.30 8.62
CA ALA A 78 1.19 -21.46 9.46
C ALA A 78 1.80 -22.70 8.78
N ASP A 79 2.60 -23.44 9.55
CA ASP A 79 3.16 -24.75 9.17
C ASP A 79 2.08 -25.72 8.64
#